data_AF-A0A1M3D9P4-F1
#
_entry.id   AF-A0A1M3D9P4-F1
#
_cell.length_a   1.000
_cell.length_b   1.000
_cell.length_c   1.000
_cell.angle_alpha   90.00
_cell.angle_beta   90.00
_cell.angle_gamma   90.00
#
_symmetry.space_group_name_H-M   'P 1'
#
loop_
_entity.id
_entity.type
_entity.pdbx_description
1 polymer ?
#
loop_
_entity_poly.entity_id
_entity_poly.type
_entity_poly.pdbx_seq_one_letter_code
_entity_poly.pdbx_strand_id
1 'polypeptide(L)'
;MRLRVPSAVFDATFAHLRYCGGGRRECQALWVGSWTRPDAVERVLHPEHSASAVGFELDPAWLNRFWNELVAAGDGVRVQIHTHPGAAYHSATDDAFPLLSVPGFLSLVIPRFAQGEIGFSNAFLAQIQPDGSWREVPIADHLEIV
;
A
#
# COMPACT_ATOMS: atom_id res chain seq x y z
N MET A 1 -11.04 -5.48 12.69
CA MET A 1 -9.83 -4.95 13.37
C MET A 1 -9.33 -3.79 12.54
N ARG A 2 -8.97 -2.68 13.18
CA ARG A 2 -8.54 -1.46 12.48
C ARG A 2 -7.03 -1.29 12.64
N LEU A 3 -6.31 -1.05 11.56
CA LEU A 3 -4.89 -0.72 11.57
C LEU A 3 -4.73 0.73 12.02
N ARG A 4 -3.95 0.94 13.08
CA ARG A 4 -3.59 2.25 13.62
C ARG A 4 -2.33 2.73 12.91
N VAL A 5 -2.43 3.87 12.25
CA VAL A 5 -1.39 4.45 11.41
C VAL A 5 -0.96 5.78 12.03
N PRO A 6 0.26 5.89 12.55
CA PRO A 6 0.75 7.16 13.05
C PRO A 6 0.70 8.23 11.97
N SER A 7 0.24 9.42 12.33
CA SER A 7 0.12 10.56 11.40
C SER A 7 1.43 10.83 10.64
N ALA A 8 2.58 10.71 11.32
CA ALA A 8 3.89 10.86 10.69
C ALA A 8 4.19 9.80 9.60
N VAL A 9 3.74 8.55 9.80
CA VAL A 9 3.88 7.50 8.78
C VAL A 9 2.95 7.80 7.60
N PHE A 10 1.74 8.29 7.87
CA PHE A 10 0.78 8.67 6.84
C PHE A 10 1.30 9.83 5.98
N ASP A 11 1.84 10.88 6.61
CA ASP A 11 2.45 12.02 5.92
C ASP A 11 3.68 11.60 5.09
N ALA A 12 4.55 10.77 5.67
CA ALA A 12 5.70 10.21 4.96
C ALA A 12 5.28 9.36 3.75
N THR A 13 4.15 8.65 3.84
CA THR A 13 3.59 7.87 2.73
C THR A 13 3.26 8.79 1.55
N PHE A 14 2.53 9.88 1.78
CA PHE A 14 2.24 10.85 0.73
C PHE A 14 3.51 11.52 0.18
N ALA A 15 4.48 11.83 1.03
CA ALA A 15 5.76 12.38 0.59
C ALA A 15 6.49 11.42 -0.37
N HIS A 16 6.56 10.13 -0.04
CA HIS A 16 7.16 9.11 -0.91
C HIS A 16 6.41 9.00 -2.24
N LEU A 17 5.09 8.83 -2.19
CA LEU A 17 4.28 8.66 -3.40
C LEU A 17 4.39 9.87 -4.34
N ARG A 18 4.39 11.09 -3.79
CA ARG A 18 4.55 12.32 -4.58
C ARG A 18 5.94 12.45 -5.19
N TYR A 19 6.99 12.17 -4.41
CA TYR A 19 8.37 12.25 -4.89
C TYR A 19 8.63 11.24 -6.01
N CYS A 20 8.24 9.99 -5.79
CA CYS A 20 8.44 8.90 -6.74
C CYS A 20 7.56 9.07 -7.99
N GLY A 21 6.26 9.32 -7.82
CA GLY A 21 5.30 9.44 -8.92
C GLY A 21 5.46 10.73 -9.71
N GLY A 22 5.90 11.82 -9.07
CA GLY A 22 6.16 13.11 -9.71
C GLY A 22 4.98 13.66 -10.52
N GLY A 23 3.75 13.29 -10.15
CA GLY A 23 2.52 13.65 -10.88
C GLY A 23 2.38 13.05 -12.28
N ARG A 24 3.19 12.04 -12.66
CA ARG A 24 3.24 11.54 -14.04
C ARG A 24 3.29 10.01 -14.17
N ARG A 25 3.64 9.30 -13.10
CA ARG A 25 3.74 7.85 -13.07
C ARG A 25 3.20 7.31 -11.77
N GLU A 26 2.74 6.08 -11.80
CA GLU A 26 2.35 5.36 -10.61
C GLU A 26 3.56 5.17 -9.69
N CYS A 27 3.27 4.96 -8.41
CA CYS A 27 4.26 4.65 -7.41
C CYS A 27 3.66 3.69 -6.39
N GLN A 28 4.53 2.95 -5.69
CA GLN A 28 4.14 2.08 -4.59
C GLN A 28 4.79 2.52 -3.27
N ALA A 29 4.09 2.24 -2.18
CA ALA A 29 4.58 2.28 -0.81
C ALA A 29 4.00 1.08 -0.03
N LEU A 30 4.70 0.64 1.01
CA LEU A 30 4.30 -0.47 1.85
C LEU A 30 4.23 -0.01 3.30
N TRP A 31 3.12 -0.33 3.96
CA TRP A 31 3.06 -0.22 5.43
C TRP A 31 3.50 -1.53 6.06
N VAL A 32 4.38 -1.42 7.04
CA VAL A 32 4.92 -2.57 7.78
C VAL A 32 4.81 -2.36 9.29
N GLY A 33 4.76 -3.44 10.04
CA GLY A 33 4.78 -3.41 11.51
C GLY A 33 5.01 -4.79 12.12
N SER A 34 5.26 -4.83 13.42
CA SER A 34 5.64 -6.05 14.13
C SER A 34 4.51 -7.07 14.18
N TRP A 35 4.84 -8.36 14.04
CA TRP A 35 3.88 -9.45 14.27
C TRP A 35 3.30 -9.48 15.68
N THR A 36 4.00 -8.91 16.66
CA THR A 36 3.52 -8.81 18.05
C THR A 36 2.44 -7.74 18.24
N ARG A 37 2.32 -6.80 17.30
CA ARG A 37 1.33 -5.71 17.29
C ARG A 37 0.59 -5.69 15.95
N PRO A 38 -0.29 -6.66 15.70
CA PRO A 38 -0.90 -6.89 14.39
C PRO A 38 -1.83 -5.75 13.92
N ASP A 39 -2.26 -4.89 14.84
CA ASP A 39 -3.08 -3.71 14.60
C ASP A 39 -2.26 -2.43 14.38
N ALA A 40 -0.93 -2.46 14.49
CA ALA A 40 -0.08 -1.27 14.38
C ALA A 40 0.69 -1.22 13.07
N VAL A 41 0.63 -0.07 12.39
CA VAL A 41 1.58 0.32 11.36
C VAL A 41 2.71 1.11 12.02
N GLU A 42 3.95 0.72 11.73
CA GLU A 42 5.12 1.32 12.38
C GLU A 42 5.96 2.14 11.40
N ARG A 43 6.05 1.69 10.15
CA ARG A 43 6.87 2.33 9.12
C ARG A 43 6.20 2.28 7.76
N VAL A 44 6.54 3.26 6.94
CA VAL A 44 6.35 3.21 5.50
C VAL A 44 7.69 2.88 4.83
N LEU A 45 7.65 2.00 3.85
CA LEU A 45 8.79 1.64 3.01
C LEU A 45 8.44 1.91 1.54
N HIS A 46 9.42 2.39 0.79
CA HIS A 46 9.28 2.63 -0.63
C HIS A 46 10.11 1.58 -1.39
N PRO A 47 9.47 0.66 -2.12
CA PRO A 47 10.18 -0.39 -2.84
C PRO A 47 10.96 0.18 -4.04
N GLU A 48 12.07 -0.46 -4.40
CA GLU A 48 12.72 -0.21 -5.69
C GLU A 48 11.84 -0.77 -6.80
N HIS A 49 11.48 0.07 -7.79
CA HIS A 49 10.61 -0.32 -8.89
C HIS A 49 10.81 0.58 -10.11
N SER A 50 10.43 0.05 -11.27
CA SER A 50 10.21 0.85 -12.48
C SER A 50 8.72 1.17 -12.62
N ALA A 51 8.37 2.32 -13.17
CA ALA A 51 6.98 2.75 -13.25
C ALA A 51 6.68 3.58 -14.50
N SER A 52 5.45 3.44 -14.98
CA SER A 52 4.81 4.19 -16.05
C SER A 52 3.58 4.95 -15.53
N ALA A 53 2.84 5.61 -16.40
CA ALA A 53 1.59 6.29 -16.03
C ALA A 53 0.47 5.34 -15.58
N VAL A 54 0.56 4.05 -15.88
CA VAL A 54 -0.54 3.06 -15.74
C VAL A 54 -0.09 1.72 -15.16
N GLY A 55 1.05 1.71 -14.45
CA GLY A 55 1.56 0.50 -13.83
C GLY A 55 3.02 0.62 -13.41
N PHE A 56 3.46 -0.31 -12.57
CA PHE A 56 4.83 -0.44 -12.11
C PHE A 56 5.25 -1.90 -11.99
N GLU A 57 6.55 -2.15 -11.94
CA GLU A 57 7.15 -3.46 -11.72
C GLU A 57 8.23 -3.35 -10.64
N LEU A 58 8.09 -4.17 -9.60
CA LEU A 58 9.02 -4.21 -8.47
C LEU A 58 10.34 -4.88 -8.86
N ASP A 59 11.44 -4.36 -8.33
CA ASP A 59 12.75 -4.98 -8.50
C ASP A 59 12.82 -6.32 -7.73
N PRO A 60 13.09 -7.45 -8.41
CA PRO A 60 13.12 -8.77 -7.76
C PRO A 60 14.26 -8.92 -6.74
N ALA A 61 15.41 -8.27 -6.97
CA ALA A 61 16.53 -8.33 -6.05
C ALA A 61 16.22 -7.54 -4.77
N TRP A 62 15.52 -6.41 -4.90
CA TRP A 62 14.99 -5.66 -3.77
C TRP A 62 13.99 -6.49 -2.97
N LEU A 63 13.02 -7.14 -3.63
CA LEU A 63 12.03 -8.00 -2.97
C LEU A 63 12.69 -9.10 -2.14
N ASN A 64 13.70 -9.78 -2.68
CA ASN A 64 14.42 -10.82 -1.96
C ASN A 64 15.12 -10.29 -0.69
N ARG A 65 15.75 -9.12 -0.76
CA ARG A 65 16.37 -8.49 0.43
C ARG A 65 15.31 -8.08 1.44
N PHE A 66 14.24 -7.44 0.95
CA PHE A 66 13.13 -6.97 1.75
C PHE A 66 12.47 -8.08 2.58
N TRP A 67 12.21 -9.25 2.00
CA TRP A 67 11.64 -10.37 2.75
C TRP A 67 12.56 -10.87 3.88
N ASN A 68 13.87 -10.96 3.62
CA ASN A 68 14.83 -11.35 4.65
C ASN A 68 14.90 -10.34 5.79
N GLU A 69 14.85 -9.04 5.46
CA GLU A 69 14.83 -7.95 6.46
C GLU A 69 13.57 -8.02 7.33
N LEU A 70 12.39 -8.25 6.75
CA LEU A 70 11.16 -8.39 7.52
C LEU A 70 11.19 -9.58 8.46
N VAL A 71 11.67 -10.74 7.99
CA VAL A 71 11.81 -11.94 8.84
C VAL A 71 12.78 -11.68 9.99
N ALA A 72 13.94 -11.07 9.72
CA ALA A 72 14.93 -10.75 10.74
C ALA A 72 14.40 -9.75 11.79
N ALA A 73 13.55 -8.80 11.37
CA ALA A 73 12.94 -7.81 12.25
C ALA A 73 11.70 -8.33 13.00
N GLY A 74 11.13 -9.48 12.61
CA GLY A 74 9.85 -9.94 13.15
C GLY A 74 8.67 -9.06 12.70
N ASP A 75 8.77 -8.51 11.49
CA ASP A 75 7.80 -7.59 10.90
C ASP A 75 7.05 -8.23 9.72
N GLY A 76 5.91 -7.65 9.38
CA GLY A 76 5.10 -8.03 8.24
C GLY A 76 4.56 -6.83 7.48
N VAL A 77 4.24 -7.03 6.20
CA VAL A 77 3.48 -6.06 5.41
C VAL A 77 2.03 -6.08 5.88
N ARG A 78 1.49 -4.90 6.13
CA ARG A 78 0.10 -4.67 6.57
C ARG A 78 -0.79 -4.23 5.42
N VAL A 79 -0.28 -3.36 4.57
CA VAL A 79 -1.01 -2.77 3.44
C VAL A 79 -0.02 -2.54 2.29
N GLN A 80 -0.40 -2.93 1.09
CA GLN A 80 0.24 -2.40 -0.13
C GLN A 80 -0.49 -1.13 -0.55
N ILE A 81 0.26 -0.11 -0.96
CA ILE A 81 -0.31 1.18 -1.34
C ILE A 81 0.25 1.55 -2.69
N HIS A 82 -0.60 1.91 -3.64
CA HIS A 82 -0.15 2.45 -4.92
C HIS A 82 -1.02 3.61 -5.39
N THR A 83 -0.54 4.31 -6.42
CA THR A 83 -1.27 5.46 -6.97
C THR A 83 -1.72 5.22 -8.39
N HIS A 84 -2.89 5.74 -8.74
CA HIS A 84 -3.38 5.80 -10.13
C HIS A 84 -3.32 7.22 -10.71
N PRO A 85 -3.32 7.39 -12.05
CA PRO A 85 -3.36 8.70 -12.71
C PRO A 85 -4.64 9.50 -12.43
N GLY A 86 -5.77 8.81 -12.24
CA GLY A 86 -7.10 9.40 -12.16
C GLY A 86 -7.83 8.92 -10.92
N ALA A 87 -8.96 8.24 -11.12
CA ALA A 87 -9.74 7.62 -10.05
C ALA A 87 -9.00 6.43 -9.42
N ALA A 88 -9.24 6.21 -8.13
CA ALA A 88 -8.76 5.03 -7.42
C ALA A 88 -9.75 3.88 -7.58
N TYR A 89 -9.23 2.70 -7.93
CA TYR A 89 -9.94 1.43 -8.05
C TYR A 89 -8.91 0.31 -8.13
N HIS A 90 -9.31 -0.95 -7.95
CA HIS A 90 -8.45 -2.09 -8.28
C HIS A 90 -8.64 -2.47 -9.76
N SER A 91 -7.57 -2.38 -10.53
CA SER A 91 -7.53 -2.84 -11.93
C SER A 91 -7.37 -4.36 -12.00
N ALA A 92 -7.57 -4.94 -13.19
CA ALA A 92 -7.29 -6.35 -13.41
C ALA A 92 -5.82 -6.73 -13.14
N THR A 93 -4.88 -5.79 -13.36
CA THR A 93 -3.46 -5.99 -13.04
C THR A 93 -3.24 -6.01 -11.52
N ASP A 94 -3.90 -5.11 -10.79
CA ASP A 94 -3.80 -5.07 -9.32
C ASP A 94 -4.36 -6.36 -8.68
N ASP A 95 -5.47 -6.87 -9.23
CA ASP A 95 -6.07 -8.13 -8.80
C ASP A 95 -5.14 -9.33 -9.06
N ALA A 96 -4.48 -9.35 -10.22
CA ALA A 96 -3.68 -10.48 -10.69
C ALA A 96 -2.29 -10.58 -10.04
N PHE A 97 -1.70 -9.44 -9.66
CA PHE A 97 -0.31 -9.38 -9.20
C PHE A 97 -0.15 -8.64 -7.85
N PRO A 98 -0.84 -9.08 -6.78
CA PRO A 98 -0.66 -8.47 -5.48
C PRO A 98 0.67 -8.89 -4.85
N LEU A 99 1.18 -8.05 -3.94
CA LEU A 99 2.40 -8.37 -3.21
C LEU A 99 2.23 -9.60 -2.30
N LEU A 100 1.06 -9.72 -1.67
CA LEU A 100 0.67 -10.87 -0.85
C LEU A 100 -0.73 -11.34 -1.26
N SER A 101 -0.89 -12.65 -1.44
CA SER A 101 -2.16 -13.27 -1.81
C SER A 101 -2.75 -14.08 -0.66
N VAL A 102 -3.01 -13.43 0.47
CA VAL A 102 -3.57 -14.06 1.68
C VAL A 102 -4.89 -13.40 2.10
N PRO A 103 -5.90 -14.17 2.55
CA PRO A 103 -7.16 -13.59 3.03
C PRO A 103 -6.94 -12.54 4.11
N GLY A 104 -7.68 -11.44 4.00
CA GLY A 104 -7.60 -10.28 4.89
C GLY A 104 -6.55 -9.23 4.48
N PHE A 105 -5.66 -9.52 3.52
CA PHE A 105 -4.66 -8.55 3.05
C PHE A 105 -5.31 -7.35 2.36
N LEU A 106 -4.73 -6.16 2.60
CA LEU A 106 -5.29 -4.88 2.19
C LEU A 106 -4.44 -4.23 1.08
N SER A 107 -5.13 -3.67 0.09
CA SER A 107 -4.54 -2.89 -1.01
C SER A 107 -5.23 -1.53 -1.10
N LEU A 108 -4.48 -0.45 -0.84
CA LEU A 108 -4.97 0.92 -0.84
C LEU A 108 -4.53 1.65 -2.11
N VAL A 109 -5.47 2.16 -2.88
CA VAL A 109 -5.21 2.94 -4.09
C VAL A 109 -5.47 4.42 -3.81
N ILE A 110 -4.45 5.25 -4.04
CA ILE A 110 -4.53 6.71 -3.90
C ILE A 110 -4.66 7.35 -5.30
N PRO A 111 -5.68 8.19 -5.54
CA PRO A 111 -5.91 8.76 -6.87
C PRO A 111 -4.88 9.84 -7.23
N ARG A 112 -4.87 10.23 -8.51
CA ARG A 112 -4.15 11.40 -9.06
C ARG A 112 -2.67 11.45 -8.66
N PHE A 113 -1.96 10.34 -8.69
CA PHE A 113 -0.54 10.25 -8.31
C PHE A 113 -0.22 10.88 -6.94
N ALA A 114 -1.16 10.77 -6.00
CA ALA A 114 -1.12 11.40 -4.68
C ALA A 114 -0.97 12.94 -4.68
N GLN A 115 -1.31 13.63 -5.78
CA GLN A 115 -1.20 15.10 -5.90
C GLN A 115 -2.36 15.86 -5.24
N GLY A 116 -3.38 15.17 -4.72
CA GLY A 116 -4.46 15.79 -3.95
C GLY A 116 -4.07 16.08 -2.49
N GLU A 117 -5.04 16.52 -1.70
CA GLU A 117 -4.90 16.64 -0.24
C GLU A 117 -4.49 15.30 0.39
N ILE A 118 -3.74 15.37 1.48
CA ILE A 118 -3.38 14.19 2.28
C ILE A 118 -4.66 13.68 2.95
N GLY A 119 -4.98 12.41 2.74
CA GLY A 119 -6.20 11.81 3.28
C GLY A 119 -6.73 10.69 2.40
N PHE A 120 -7.89 10.17 2.78
CA PHE A 120 -8.56 9.07 2.08
C PHE A 120 -9.64 9.56 1.09
N SER A 121 -9.72 10.87 0.83
CA SER A 121 -10.71 11.45 -0.07
C SER A 121 -10.55 10.90 -1.49
N ASN A 122 -11.54 10.10 -1.93
CA ASN A 122 -11.54 9.36 -3.21
C ASN A 122 -10.47 8.26 -3.31
N ALA A 123 -9.92 7.81 -2.17
CA ALA A 123 -9.11 6.60 -2.14
C ALA A 123 -10.00 5.36 -2.21
N PHE A 124 -9.42 4.24 -2.63
CA PHE A 124 -10.09 2.96 -2.73
C PHE A 124 -9.32 1.93 -1.91
N LEU A 125 -10.03 1.13 -1.10
CA LEU A 125 -9.41 0.08 -0.30
C LEU A 125 -10.02 -1.27 -0.66
N ALA A 126 -9.17 -2.17 -1.11
CA ALA A 126 -9.52 -3.55 -1.44
C ALA A 126 -9.03 -4.48 -0.33
N GLN A 127 -9.77 -5.57 -0.10
CA GLN A 127 -9.36 -6.66 0.76
C GLN A 127 -9.53 -8.02 0.06
N ILE A 128 -8.54 -8.89 0.18
CA ILE A 128 -8.64 -10.28 -0.26
C ILE A 128 -9.62 -11.04 0.65
N GLN A 129 -10.64 -11.63 0.06
CA GLN A 129 -11.65 -12.43 0.74
C GLN A 129 -11.19 -13.88 0.93
N PRO A 130 -11.89 -14.69 1.77
CA PRO A 130 -11.54 -16.10 1.97
C PRO A 130 -11.56 -16.96 0.69
N ASP A 131 -12.32 -16.56 -0.33
CA ASP A 131 -12.36 -17.22 -1.64
C ASP A 131 -11.25 -16.75 -2.60
N GLY A 132 -10.36 -15.87 -2.15
CA GLY A 132 -9.26 -15.31 -2.93
C GLY A 132 -9.66 -14.11 -3.81
N SER A 133 -10.93 -13.71 -3.84
CA SER A 133 -11.38 -12.55 -4.61
C SER A 133 -11.05 -11.22 -3.90
N TRP A 134 -10.87 -10.15 -4.66
CA TRP A 134 -10.77 -8.80 -4.12
C TRP A 134 -12.15 -8.18 -3.94
N ARG A 135 -12.35 -7.49 -2.81
CA ARG A 135 -13.57 -6.73 -2.55
C ARG A 135 -13.24 -5.37 -1.97
N GLU A 136 -13.94 -4.34 -2.46
CA GLU A 136 -13.91 -3.02 -1.84
C GLU A 136 -14.45 -3.08 -0.41
N VAL A 137 -13.72 -2.48 0.53
CA VAL A 137 -14.10 -2.41 1.94
C VAL A 137 -14.05 -0.96 2.43
N PRO A 138 -14.90 -0.56 3.41
CA PRO A 138 -14.86 0.79 3.93
C PRO A 138 -13.52 1.10 4.61
N ILE A 139 -12.86 2.17 4.16
CA ILE A 139 -11.57 2.61 4.73
C ILE A 139 -11.69 2.87 6.23
N ALA A 140 -12.75 3.57 6.65
CA ALA A 140 -12.97 3.91 8.05
C ALA A 140 -13.11 2.67 8.95
N ASP A 141 -13.48 1.51 8.43
CA ASP A 141 -13.58 0.28 9.24
C ASP A 141 -12.22 -0.41 9.44
N HIS A 142 -11.25 -0.10 8.58
CA HIS A 142 -9.99 -0.83 8.45
C HIS A 142 -8.76 0.01 8.79
N LEU A 143 -8.79 1.32 8.62
CA LEU A 143 -7.65 2.21 8.86
C LEU A 143 -8.02 3.37 9.82
N GLU A 144 -7.15 3.66 10.77
CA GLU A 144 -7.25 4.78 11.71
C GLU A 144 -5.97 5.61 11.65
N ILE A 145 -6.06 6.92 11.43
CA ILE A 145 -4.92 7.80 11.62
C ILE A 145 -4.87 8.23 13.09
N VAL A 146 -3.71 8.07 13.73
CA VAL A 146 -3.51 8.27 15.18
C VAL A 146 -2.31 9.14 15.50
#